data_AF-A0A941ACS1-F1
#
_entry.id   AF-A0A941ACS1-F1
#
_cell.length_a   1.000
_cell.length_b   1.000
_cell.length_c   1.000
_cell.angle_alpha   90.00
_cell.angle_beta   90.00
_cell.angle_gamma   90.00
#
_symmetry.space_group_name_H-M   'P 1'
#
loop_
_entity.id
_entity.type
_entity.pdbx_description
1 polymer ?
#
loop_
_entity_poly.entity_id
_entity_poly.type
_entity_poly.pdbx_seq_one_letter_code
_entity_poly.pdbx_strand_id
1 'polypeptide(L)'
;MGNGALATTEQKAGGIMDMSGSTVEMHHNLEEMKAKIDLVQQYIKEVMIPDIDYGKIPNTDKNTLFQPGADKLSFLYGYSRNIVSKEENKDFNTGHYDVTVRVQMRHKTSNIIVGDGEGSCSTRESKYCYRWVYDNDVPSGIDKSTLISQTFKTKKKEGEEQRSFTKYRMDNRDLFDTWNTILKMAIKRAYVAAVLASTGLGGMFSQDEDDFEAWAGGEDNNDRKDRLGKERLEKVQSFGLRRDDHHCPEKQNPIRRGEKERQGRRY
;
A
#
# COMPACT_ATOMS: atom_id res chain seq x y z
N MET A 1 50.12 47.52 -42.30
CA MET A 1 51.41 46.81 -42.23
C MET A 1 51.58 46.29 -40.81
N GLY A 2 51.82 44.99 -40.63
CA GLY A 2 52.15 44.40 -39.32
C GLY A 2 51.37 43.14 -38.94
N ASN A 3 51.73 42.02 -39.58
CA ASN A 3 51.75 40.61 -39.15
C ASN A 3 50.72 40.03 -38.17
N GLY A 4 50.16 38.88 -38.56
CA GLY A 4 49.23 38.09 -37.77
C GLY A 4 49.84 36.95 -36.93
N ALA A 5 48.95 36.21 -36.27
CA ALA A 5 49.13 34.84 -35.82
C ALA A 5 47.75 34.21 -35.54
N LEU A 6 47.43 33.13 -36.25
CA LEU A 6 46.41 32.14 -35.89
C LEU A 6 46.99 31.25 -34.79
N ALA A 7 46.24 30.98 -33.71
CA ALA A 7 46.42 29.77 -32.91
C ALA A 7 45.12 29.42 -32.16
N THR A 8 44.81 28.14 -32.24
CA THR A 8 43.61 27.39 -31.86
C THR A 8 43.63 26.89 -30.40
N THR A 9 42.43 26.49 -29.91
CA THR A 9 42.16 25.52 -28.82
C THR A 9 42.47 26.04 -27.39
N GLU A 10 41.70 25.82 -26.31
CA GLU A 10 40.91 24.66 -25.91
C GLU A 10 39.69 25.02 -25.03
N GLN A 11 38.61 24.25 -25.21
CA GLN A 11 37.59 24.00 -24.20
C GLN A 11 38.16 23.05 -23.13
N LYS A 12 37.93 23.34 -21.84
CA LYS A 12 37.36 22.44 -20.80
C LYS A 12 37.81 22.85 -19.40
N ALA A 13 36.83 23.01 -18.52
CA ALA A 13 36.92 22.55 -17.14
C ALA A 13 35.49 22.28 -16.65
N GLY A 14 34.92 21.16 -17.10
CA GLY A 14 33.82 20.54 -16.38
C GLY A 14 34.38 20.00 -15.07
N GLY A 15 33.81 20.43 -13.95
CA GLY A 15 34.12 19.86 -12.64
C GLY A 15 33.75 18.38 -12.64
N ILE A 16 34.78 17.53 -12.73
CA ILE A 16 34.67 16.10 -12.46
C ILE A 16 34.47 15.99 -10.95
N MET A 17 33.29 15.56 -10.53
CA MET A 17 33.06 15.14 -9.14
C MET A 17 34.03 14.00 -8.83
N ASP A 18 34.79 14.18 -7.77
CA ASP A 18 35.78 13.23 -7.27
C ASP A 18 35.11 11.89 -6.93
N MET A 19 35.45 10.84 -7.69
CA MET A 19 35.03 9.45 -7.47
C MET A 19 36.18 8.64 -6.84
N SER A 20 36.97 9.23 -5.94
CA SER A 20 37.98 8.49 -5.18
C SER A 20 37.36 7.81 -3.95
N GLY A 21 36.62 6.73 -4.16
CA GLY A 21 36.48 5.72 -3.11
C GLY A 21 37.71 4.82 -3.16
N SER A 22 38.53 4.78 -2.12
CA SER A 22 39.63 3.81 -2.05
C SER A 22 39.08 2.38 -2.11
N THR A 23 39.84 1.43 -2.63
CA THR A 23 39.43 0.01 -2.68
C THR A 23 39.06 -0.53 -1.28
N VAL A 24 39.69 -0.01 -0.23
CA VAL A 24 39.42 -0.32 1.17
C VAL A 24 38.04 0.17 1.61
N GLU A 25 37.65 1.40 1.24
CA GLU A 25 36.30 1.93 1.53
C GLU A 25 35.22 1.14 0.79
N MET A 26 35.48 0.72 -0.44
CA MET A 26 34.55 -0.13 -1.18
C MET A 26 34.36 -1.50 -0.50
N HIS A 27 35.44 -2.10 0.02
CA HIS A 27 35.36 -3.35 0.77
C HIS A 27 34.57 -3.21 2.08
N HIS A 28 34.82 -2.14 2.85
CA HIS A 28 34.07 -1.86 4.08
C HIS A 28 32.58 -1.63 3.80
N ASN A 29 32.26 -0.84 2.78
CA ASN A 29 30.88 -0.60 2.34
C ASN A 29 30.19 -1.90 1.92
N LEU A 30 30.91 -2.82 1.26
CA LEU A 30 30.36 -4.12 0.87
C LEU A 30 30.02 -4.99 2.09
N GLU A 31 30.89 -5.03 3.10
CA GLU A 31 30.61 -5.75 4.36
C GLU A 31 29.40 -5.16 5.10
N GLU A 32 29.34 -3.83 5.19
CA GLU A 32 28.21 -3.14 5.82
C GLU A 32 26.89 -3.38 5.06
N MET A 33 26.93 -3.33 3.72
CA MET A 33 25.76 -3.61 2.88
C MET A 33 25.28 -5.06 3.04
N LYS A 34 26.18 -6.04 3.10
CA LYS A 34 25.80 -7.44 3.34
C LYS A 34 25.12 -7.60 4.69
N ALA A 35 25.71 -7.06 5.76
CA ALA A 35 25.14 -7.10 7.09
C ALA A 35 23.75 -6.45 7.15
N LYS A 36 23.56 -5.32 6.45
CA LYS A 36 22.25 -4.65 6.33
C LYS A 36 21.23 -5.54 5.61
N ILE A 37 21.60 -6.14 4.49
CA ILE A 37 20.71 -7.04 3.73
C ILE A 37 20.32 -8.24 4.59
N ASP A 38 21.27 -8.87 5.27
CA ASP A 38 21.02 -10.04 6.13
C ASP A 38 20.06 -9.69 7.27
N LEU A 39 20.25 -8.55 7.93
CA LEU A 39 19.36 -8.05 8.97
C LEU A 39 17.94 -7.83 8.44
N VAL A 40 17.80 -7.25 7.23
CA VAL A 40 16.50 -7.00 6.62
C VAL A 40 15.81 -8.31 6.23
N GLN A 41 16.55 -9.28 5.70
CA GLN A 41 16.02 -10.61 5.42
C GLN A 41 15.53 -11.30 6.70
N GLN A 42 16.28 -11.18 7.80
CA GLN A 42 15.87 -11.67 9.11
C GLN A 42 14.59 -10.96 9.58
N TYR A 43 14.53 -9.62 9.48
CA TYR A 43 13.34 -8.85 9.84
C TYR A 43 12.10 -9.27 9.04
N ILE A 44 12.24 -9.47 7.72
CA ILE A 44 11.13 -9.95 6.87
C ILE A 44 10.64 -11.31 7.39
N LYS A 45 11.55 -12.23 7.71
CA LYS A 45 11.20 -13.57 8.18
C LYS A 45 10.58 -13.59 9.59
N GLU A 46 11.05 -12.74 10.49
CA GLU A 46 10.66 -12.75 11.90
C GLU A 46 9.51 -11.80 12.24
N VAL A 47 9.31 -10.73 11.45
CA VAL A 47 8.36 -9.65 11.79
C VAL A 47 7.29 -9.46 10.73
N MET A 48 7.59 -9.70 9.44
CA MET A 48 6.60 -9.55 8.38
C MET A 48 5.78 -10.83 8.22
N ILE A 49 4.46 -10.66 8.07
CA ILE A 49 3.49 -11.74 8.00
C ILE A 49 3.08 -11.93 6.53
N PRO A 50 3.24 -13.15 5.98
CA PRO A 50 2.75 -13.48 4.64
C PRO A 50 1.25 -13.25 4.49
N ASP A 51 0.88 -12.74 3.30
CA ASP A 51 -0.46 -12.33 2.86
C ASP A 51 -1.06 -11.12 3.60
N ILE A 52 -0.27 -10.47 4.47
CA ILE A 52 -0.68 -9.25 5.18
C ILE A 52 0.28 -8.11 4.87
N ASP A 53 1.57 -8.36 5.04
CA ASP A 53 2.62 -7.37 4.82
C ASP A 53 3.20 -7.48 3.41
N TYR A 54 3.15 -8.68 2.82
CA TYR A 54 3.52 -8.97 1.45
C TYR A 54 2.82 -10.25 0.98
N GLY A 55 2.66 -10.45 -0.32
CA GLY A 55 2.05 -11.66 -0.88
C GLY A 55 2.64 -12.01 -2.24
N LYS A 56 2.36 -13.20 -2.77
CA LYS A 56 2.84 -13.61 -4.10
C LYS A 56 1.68 -13.69 -5.08
N ILE A 57 1.77 -12.93 -6.18
CA ILE A 57 0.83 -13.06 -7.28
C ILE A 57 1.22 -14.33 -8.07
N PRO A 58 0.27 -15.19 -8.46
CA PRO A 58 0.59 -16.31 -9.32
C PRO A 58 1.16 -15.86 -10.66
N ASN A 59 2.15 -16.61 -11.13
CA ASN A 59 2.94 -16.30 -12.31
C ASN A 59 3.87 -15.07 -12.17
N THR A 60 4.09 -14.54 -10.96
CA THR A 60 5.18 -13.59 -10.69
C THR A 60 6.30 -14.26 -9.92
N ASP A 61 7.54 -13.86 -10.18
CA ASP A 61 8.71 -14.40 -9.46
C ASP A 61 8.87 -13.75 -8.08
N LYS A 62 8.64 -12.43 -8.02
CA LYS A 62 8.78 -11.61 -6.82
C LYS A 62 7.50 -11.57 -6.00
N ASN A 63 7.68 -11.40 -4.69
CA ASN A 63 6.59 -11.05 -3.80
C ASN A 63 6.19 -9.60 -4.01
N THR A 64 4.92 -9.28 -3.89
CA THR A 64 4.38 -7.93 -3.89
C THR A 64 4.37 -7.39 -2.45
N LEU A 65 5.01 -6.24 -2.23
CA LEU A 65 4.98 -5.59 -0.92
C LEU A 65 3.63 -4.91 -0.72
N PHE A 66 2.99 -5.13 0.42
CA PHE A 66 1.75 -4.45 0.78
C PHE A 66 2.01 -3.22 1.66
N GLN A 67 1.10 -2.24 1.65
CA GLN A 67 1.15 -1.06 2.52
C GLN A 67 1.53 -1.35 3.98
N PRO A 68 1.00 -2.41 4.64
CA PRO A 68 1.37 -2.73 6.02
C PRO A 68 2.85 -3.13 6.17
N GLY A 69 3.39 -3.83 5.17
CA GLY A 69 4.81 -4.13 5.09
C GLY A 69 5.65 -2.89 4.83
N ALA A 70 5.18 -1.98 3.98
CA ALA A 70 5.84 -0.69 3.75
C ALA A 70 5.89 0.18 5.03
N ASP A 71 4.85 0.14 5.86
CA ASP A 71 4.83 0.81 7.17
C ASP A 71 5.84 0.17 8.16
N LYS A 72 5.92 -1.17 8.20
CA LYS A 72 6.92 -1.90 9.01
C LYS A 72 8.35 -1.58 8.61
N LEU A 73 8.63 -1.58 7.30
CA LEU A 73 9.94 -1.21 6.76
C LEU A 73 10.27 0.25 7.07
N SER A 74 9.32 1.17 6.87
CA SER A 74 9.53 2.58 7.23
C SER A 74 9.83 2.76 8.72
N PHE A 75 9.21 1.94 9.59
CA PHE A 75 9.53 1.93 11.01
C PHE A 75 10.95 1.42 11.29
N LEU A 76 11.33 0.27 10.72
CA LEU A 76 12.67 -0.33 10.87
C LEU A 76 13.79 0.65 10.47
N TYR A 77 13.62 1.34 9.34
CA TYR A 77 14.61 2.29 8.82
C TYR A 77 14.51 3.69 9.44
N GLY A 78 13.55 3.94 10.34
CA GLY A 78 13.35 5.27 10.92
C GLY A 78 12.92 6.31 9.90
N TYR A 79 12.20 5.90 8.86
CA TYR A 79 11.73 6.79 7.79
C TYR A 79 10.35 7.38 8.09
N SER A 80 10.10 8.56 7.55
CA SER A 80 8.84 9.28 7.55
C SER A 80 8.47 9.65 6.11
N ARG A 81 7.17 9.57 5.78
CA ARG A 81 6.66 9.91 4.44
C ARG A 81 6.08 11.31 4.42
N ASN A 82 6.40 12.07 3.38
CA ASN A 82 5.82 13.39 3.11
C ASN A 82 5.29 13.41 1.68
N ILE A 83 4.03 13.82 1.48
CA ILE A 83 3.51 14.08 0.13
C ILE A 83 4.08 15.42 -0.33
N VAL A 84 4.85 15.42 -1.42
CA VAL A 84 5.55 16.60 -1.93
C VAL A 84 4.90 17.18 -3.18
N SER A 85 4.21 16.35 -3.96
CA SER A 85 3.40 16.80 -5.10
C SER A 85 2.11 16.00 -5.17
N LYS A 86 1.03 16.68 -5.60
CA LYS A 86 -0.28 16.09 -5.82
C LYS A 86 -0.95 16.81 -6.99
N GLU A 87 -1.00 16.16 -8.14
CA GLU A 87 -1.59 16.68 -9.36
C GLU A 87 -2.96 16.00 -9.57
N GLU A 88 -4.03 16.80 -9.67
CA GLU A 88 -5.40 16.30 -9.78
C GLU A 88 -6.07 16.85 -11.03
N ASN A 89 -6.69 15.97 -11.81
CA ASN A 89 -7.58 16.31 -12.91
C ASN A 89 -8.97 15.75 -12.64
N LYS A 90 -9.94 16.63 -12.39
CA LYS A 90 -11.34 16.30 -12.08
C LYS A 90 -12.25 16.84 -13.16
N ASP A 91 -12.87 15.93 -13.91
CA ASP A 91 -13.94 16.27 -14.83
C ASP A 91 -15.29 16.00 -14.18
N PHE A 92 -15.96 17.08 -13.77
CA PHE A 92 -17.27 17.03 -13.14
C PHE A 92 -18.42 16.73 -14.11
N ASN A 93 -18.19 16.78 -15.42
CA ASN A 93 -19.23 16.42 -16.39
C ASN A 93 -19.30 14.91 -16.60
N THR A 94 -18.15 14.26 -16.69
CA THR A 94 -18.05 12.80 -16.92
C THR A 94 -17.88 12.00 -15.63
N GLY A 95 -17.51 12.65 -14.52
CA GLY A 95 -17.08 11.98 -13.31
C GLY A 95 -15.68 11.39 -13.42
N HIS A 96 -14.92 11.70 -14.48
CA HIS A 96 -13.55 11.24 -14.62
C HIS A 96 -12.62 11.92 -13.60
N TYR A 97 -11.77 11.12 -12.97
CA TYR A 97 -10.76 11.60 -12.04
C TYR A 97 -9.44 10.88 -12.31
N ASP A 98 -8.39 11.68 -12.46
CA ASP A 98 -7.02 11.25 -12.62
C ASP A 98 -6.16 11.98 -11.59
N VAL A 99 -5.27 11.26 -10.92
CA VAL A 99 -4.42 11.83 -9.88
C VAL A 99 -3.05 11.17 -9.91
N THR A 100 -2.02 12.02 -9.84
CA THR A 100 -0.62 11.61 -9.66
C THR A 100 -0.10 12.21 -8.36
N VAL A 101 0.52 11.36 -7.55
CA VAL A 101 1.04 11.72 -6.23
C VAL A 101 2.52 11.37 -6.17
N ARG A 102 3.32 12.31 -5.66
CA ARG A 102 4.72 12.07 -5.31
C ARG A 102 4.90 12.09 -3.80
N VAL A 103 5.47 11.00 -3.28
CA VAL A 103 5.84 10.84 -1.88
C VAL A 103 7.35 10.88 -1.75
N GLN A 104 7.85 11.61 -0.77
CA GLN A 104 9.26 11.68 -0.41
C GLN A 104 9.46 11.05 0.97
N MET A 105 10.48 10.21 1.10
CA MET A 105 10.90 9.60 2.35
C MET A 105 12.03 10.42 2.98
N ARG A 106 11.91 10.69 4.27
CA ARG A 106 12.95 11.34 5.09
C ARG A 106 13.30 10.49 6.29
N HIS A 107 14.58 10.41 6.61
CA HIS A 107 15.02 9.84 7.87
C HIS A 107 14.62 10.77 9.03
N LYS A 108 13.91 10.25 10.04
CA LYS A 108 13.27 11.03 11.12
C LYS A 108 14.26 11.84 11.94
N THR A 109 15.45 11.30 12.20
CA THR A 109 16.45 11.95 13.07
C THR A 109 17.30 12.94 12.31
N SER A 110 17.77 12.59 11.11
CA SER A 110 18.69 13.42 10.34
C SER A 110 17.98 14.38 9.38
N ASN A 111 16.68 14.21 9.14
CA ASN A 111 15.88 14.93 8.15
C ASN A 111 16.38 14.83 6.69
N ILE A 112 17.37 13.95 6.43
CA ILE A 112 17.90 13.70 5.09
C ILE A 112 16.83 13.00 4.26
N ILE A 113 16.69 13.45 3.00
CA ILE A 113 15.85 12.80 2.00
C ILE A 113 16.55 11.51 1.58
N VAL A 114 15.87 10.38 1.76
CA VAL A 114 16.43 9.03 1.47
C VAL A 114 15.87 8.42 0.20
N GLY A 115 14.83 9.02 -0.37
CA GLY A 115 14.24 8.59 -1.64
C GLY A 115 12.86 9.19 -1.87
N ASP A 116 12.33 8.96 -3.05
CA ASP A 116 11.01 9.37 -3.47
C ASP A 116 10.32 8.29 -4.31
N GLY A 117 9.02 8.42 -4.47
CA GLY A 117 8.20 7.51 -5.23
C GLY A 117 6.98 8.22 -5.78
N GLU A 118 6.57 7.81 -6.97
CA GLU A 118 5.41 8.36 -7.66
C GLU A 118 4.36 7.27 -7.84
N GLY A 119 3.09 7.66 -7.76
CA GLY A 119 1.96 6.78 -7.95
C GLY A 119 0.82 7.54 -8.61
N SER A 120 0.32 7.00 -9.71
CA SER A 120 -0.85 7.51 -10.40
C SER A 120 -2.02 6.54 -10.25
N CYS A 121 -3.24 7.07 -10.30
CA CYS A 121 -4.45 6.26 -10.37
C CYS A 121 -5.56 7.04 -11.09
N SER A 122 -6.38 6.32 -11.85
CA SER A 122 -7.37 6.94 -12.73
C SER A 122 -8.69 6.16 -12.78
N THR A 123 -9.84 6.86 -12.92
CA THR A 123 -11.14 6.19 -13.08
C THR A 123 -11.22 5.34 -14.35
N ARG A 124 -10.30 5.56 -15.30
CA ARG A 124 -10.19 4.80 -16.56
C ARG A 124 -9.51 3.44 -16.39
N GLU A 125 -8.93 3.13 -15.23
CA GLU A 125 -8.42 1.78 -14.97
C GLU A 125 -9.57 0.76 -14.95
N SER A 126 -9.33 -0.45 -15.48
CA SER A 126 -10.35 -1.50 -15.61
C SER A 126 -11.08 -1.82 -14.29
N LYS A 127 -10.40 -1.67 -13.15
CA LYS A 127 -10.94 -1.91 -11.81
C LYS A 127 -12.01 -0.89 -11.38
N TYR A 128 -11.94 0.34 -11.89
CA TYR A 128 -12.85 1.44 -11.52
C TYR A 128 -13.81 1.82 -12.66
N CYS A 129 -13.36 1.66 -13.90
CA CYS A 129 -14.13 1.93 -15.11
C CYS A 129 -15.30 0.95 -15.28
N TYR A 130 -15.19 -0.26 -14.72
CA TYR A 130 -16.21 -1.29 -14.83
C TYR A 130 -16.70 -1.78 -13.47
N ARG A 131 -17.95 -2.23 -13.44
CA ARG A 131 -18.57 -2.91 -12.30
C ARG A 131 -19.25 -4.20 -12.74
N TRP A 132 -19.29 -5.17 -11.83
CA TRP A 132 -20.07 -6.39 -12.03
C TRP A 132 -21.49 -6.18 -11.52
N VAL A 133 -22.49 -6.42 -12.36
CA VAL A 133 -23.91 -6.31 -12.02
C VAL A 133 -24.61 -7.67 -12.13
N TYR A 134 -25.67 -7.89 -11.34
CA TYR A 134 -26.47 -9.09 -11.44
C TYR A 134 -27.33 -9.08 -12.71
N ASP A 135 -27.77 -10.27 -13.13
CA ASP A 135 -28.63 -10.45 -14.31
C ASP A 135 -29.88 -9.53 -14.32
N ASN A 136 -30.47 -9.31 -13.15
CA ASN A 136 -31.66 -8.47 -12.96
C ASN A 136 -31.35 -6.96 -13.02
N ASP A 137 -30.10 -6.57 -12.78
CA ASP A 137 -29.67 -5.16 -12.76
C ASP A 137 -29.20 -4.68 -14.13
N VAL A 138 -29.15 -5.57 -15.13
CA VAL A 138 -28.85 -5.20 -16.52
C VAL A 138 -30.06 -4.45 -17.09
N PRO A 139 -29.89 -3.20 -17.56
CA PRO A 139 -30.97 -2.41 -18.15
C PRO A 139 -31.68 -3.14 -19.29
N SER A 140 -33.01 -3.04 -19.32
CA SER A 140 -33.84 -3.58 -20.40
C SER A 140 -33.50 -2.85 -21.72
N GLY A 141 -32.95 -3.60 -22.69
CA GLY A 141 -32.54 -3.07 -24.00
C GLY A 141 -31.08 -3.37 -24.36
N ILE A 142 -30.27 -3.84 -23.41
CA ILE A 142 -28.91 -4.32 -23.69
C ILE A 142 -28.96 -5.83 -23.94
N ASP A 143 -28.36 -6.28 -25.06
CA ASP A 143 -28.22 -7.72 -25.32
C ASP A 143 -27.15 -8.33 -24.41
N LYS A 144 -27.60 -9.18 -23.48
CA LYS A 144 -26.76 -9.86 -22.49
C LYS A 144 -25.70 -10.76 -23.14
N SER A 145 -25.90 -11.22 -24.37
CA SER A 145 -24.94 -12.07 -25.09
C SER A 145 -23.64 -11.33 -25.44
N THR A 146 -23.71 -10.00 -25.57
CA THR A 146 -22.57 -9.15 -25.94
C THR A 146 -21.72 -8.74 -24.74
N LEU A 147 -22.24 -8.91 -23.52
CA LEU A 147 -21.57 -8.50 -22.29
C LEU A 147 -20.61 -9.60 -21.83
N ILE A 148 -19.44 -9.18 -21.33
CA ILE A 148 -18.54 -10.07 -20.62
C ILE A 148 -19.26 -10.54 -19.36
N SER A 149 -19.48 -11.84 -19.24
CA SER A 149 -20.15 -12.47 -18.10
C SER A 149 -19.22 -13.43 -17.38
N GLN A 150 -19.43 -13.58 -16.07
CA GLN A 150 -18.71 -14.53 -15.26
C GLN A 150 -19.67 -15.19 -14.27
N THR A 151 -19.53 -16.51 -14.11
CA THR A 151 -20.32 -17.29 -13.17
C THR A 151 -19.59 -17.37 -11.84
N PHE A 152 -20.25 -16.89 -10.80
CA PHE A 152 -19.79 -16.93 -9.42
C PHE A 152 -20.52 -18.05 -8.67
N LYS A 153 -19.85 -18.62 -7.68
CA LYS A 153 -20.42 -19.69 -6.83
C LYS A 153 -20.64 -19.15 -5.43
N THR A 154 -21.79 -19.43 -4.83
CA THR A 154 -22.04 -19.10 -3.42
C THR A 154 -21.26 -20.04 -2.50
N LYS A 155 -21.05 -19.62 -1.25
CA LYS A 155 -20.52 -20.51 -0.22
C LYS A 155 -21.52 -21.65 0.00
N LYS A 156 -21.01 -22.89 -0.03
CA LYS A 156 -21.80 -24.07 0.32
C LYS A 156 -22.04 -24.05 1.83
N LYS A 157 -23.31 -23.99 2.26
CA LYS A 157 -23.69 -24.26 3.65
C LYS A 157 -23.86 -25.76 3.84
N GLU A 158 -23.59 -26.25 5.04
CA GLU A 158 -23.74 -27.66 5.37
C GLU A 158 -25.20 -28.09 5.16
N GLY A 159 -25.41 -29.10 4.33
CA GLY A 159 -26.75 -29.57 3.94
C GLY A 159 -27.40 -28.88 2.73
N GLU A 160 -26.79 -27.83 2.14
CA GLU A 160 -27.33 -27.15 0.96
C GLU A 160 -26.48 -27.37 -0.30
N GLU A 161 -27.14 -27.44 -1.46
CA GLU A 161 -26.47 -27.42 -2.76
C GLU A 161 -25.86 -26.05 -3.04
N GLN A 162 -24.66 -26.07 -3.63
CA GLN A 162 -23.95 -24.86 -3.99
C GLN A 162 -24.65 -24.16 -5.16
N ARG A 163 -25.14 -22.93 -4.93
CA ARG A 163 -25.81 -22.15 -5.97
C ARG A 163 -24.78 -21.36 -6.77
N SER A 164 -25.01 -21.23 -8.07
CA SER A 164 -24.26 -20.34 -8.95
C SER A 164 -25.12 -19.17 -9.39
N PHE A 165 -24.50 -18.02 -9.59
CA PHE A 165 -25.13 -16.85 -10.19
C PHE A 165 -24.19 -16.20 -11.19
N THR A 166 -24.75 -15.61 -12.24
CA THR A 166 -23.98 -14.92 -13.28
C THR A 166 -24.00 -13.42 -13.01
N LYS A 167 -22.83 -12.78 -13.13
CA LYS A 167 -22.73 -11.32 -13.17
C LYS A 167 -22.22 -10.90 -14.55
N TYR A 168 -22.58 -9.68 -14.95
CA TYR A 168 -22.17 -9.06 -16.20
C TYR A 168 -21.30 -7.84 -15.91
N ARG A 169 -20.22 -7.68 -16.67
CA ARG A 169 -19.34 -6.53 -16.59
C ARG A 169 -19.94 -5.39 -17.38
N MET A 170 -20.13 -4.25 -16.74
CA MET A 170 -20.71 -3.05 -17.34
C MET A 170 -19.90 -1.81 -16.97
N ASP A 171 -20.02 -0.76 -17.79
CA ASP A 171 -19.43 0.54 -17.49
C ASP A 171 -19.99 1.07 -16.17
N ASN A 172 -19.08 1.61 -15.35
CA ASN A 172 -19.44 2.18 -14.07
C ASN A 172 -20.04 3.58 -14.26
N ARG A 173 -21.33 3.71 -13.98
CA ARG A 173 -22.06 4.99 -14.08
C ARG A 173 -21.76 5.93 -12.90
N ASP A 174 -21.28 5.40 -11.79
CA ASP A 174 -21.10 6.10 -10.53
C ASP A 174 -19.60 6.38 -10.27
N LEU A 175 -18.93 7.03 -11.23
CA LEU A 175 -17.48 7.27 -11.13
C LEU A 175 -17.10 8.17 -9.96
N PHE A 176 -17.96 9.11 -9.57
CA PHE A 176 -17.72 10.00 -8.44
C PHE A 176 -17.47 9.26 -7.13
N ASP A 177 -18.16 8.14 -6.89
CA ASP A 177 -18.01 7.33 -5.68
C ASP A 177 -16.61 6.70 -5.59
N THR A 178 -15.92 6.55 -6.73
CA THR A 178 -14.58 5.97 -6.80
C THR A 178 -13.47 6.99 -6.55
N TRP A 179 -13.75 8.30 -6.55
CA TRP A 179 -12.72 9.35 -6.47
C TRP A 179 -11.84 9.23 -5.22
N ASN A 180 -12.44 9.01 -4.06
CA ASN A 180 -11.68 8.82 -2.82
C ASN A 180 -10.82 7.55 -2.85
N THR A 181 -11.35 6.48 -3.46
CA THR A 181 -10.60 5.23 -3.64
C THR A 181 -9.39 5.48 -4.53
N ILE A 182 -9.57 6.14 -5.67
CA ILE A 182 -8.50 6.48 -6.62
C ILE A 182 -7.41 7.34 -5.96
N LEU A 183 -7.79 8.38 -5.21
CA LEU A 183 -6.83 9.20 -4.47
C LEU A 183 -6.03 8.37 -3.46
N LYS A 184 -6.70 7.55 -2.65
CA LYS A 184 -6.03 6.69 -1.66
C LYS A 184 -5.10 5.68 -2.33
N MET A 185 -5.48 5.18 -3.49
CA MET A 185 -4.70 4.22 -4.26
C MET A 185 -3.45 4.85 -4.86
N ALA A 186 -3.54 6.05 -5.45
CA ALA A 186 -2.37 6.79 -5.91
C ALA A 186 -1.38 7.08 -4.77
N ILE A 187 -1.88 7.51 -3.60
CA ILE A 187 -1.04 7.73 -2.41
C ILE A 187 -0.37 6.42 -1.96
N LYS A 188 -1.13 5.32 -1.91
CA LYS A 188 -0.61 4.00 -1.52
C LYS A 188 0.50 3.54 -2.46
N ARG A 189 0.26 3.61 -3.78
CA ARG A 189 1.25 3.28 -4.82
C ARG A 189 2.51 4.13 -4.66
N ALA A 190 2.36 5.45 -4.55
CA ALA A 190 3.48 6.38 -4.39
C ALA A 190 4.32 6.06 -3.14
N TYR A 191 3.66 5.76 -2.03
CA TYR A 191 4.33 5.41 -0.78
C TYR A 191 5.12 4.11 -0.88
N VAL A 192 4.52 3.04 -1.43
CA VAL A 192 5.19 1.75 -1.58
C VAL A 192 6.39 1.86 -2.52
N ALA A 193 6.25 2.61 -3.63
CA ALA A 193 7.40 2.96 -4.50
C ALA A 193 8.51 3.64 -3.70
N ALA A 194 8.16 4.67 -2.93
CA ALA A 194 9.14 5.46 -2.18
C ALA A 194 9.87 4.62 -1.12
N VAL A 195 9.17 3.67 -0.48
CA VAL A 195 9.77 2.72 0.47
C VAL A 195 10.73 1.77 -0.25
N LEU A 196 10.32 1.17 -1.37
CA LEU A 196 11.20 0.27 -2.13
C LEU A 196 12.45 0.98 -2.66
N ALA A 197 12.30 2.21 -3.14
CA ALA A 197 13.40 3.05 -3.61
C ALA A 197 14.37 3.43 -2.47
N SER A 198 13.85 3.83 -1.32
CA SER A 198 14.67 4.27 -0.17
C SER A 198 15.31 3.14 0.64
N THR A 199 14.79 1.92 0.53
CA THR A 199 15.31 0.73 1.25
C THR A 199 16.13 -0.20 0.35
N GLY A 200 16.12 0.00 -0.98
CA GLY A 200 16.82 -0.86 -1.92
C GLY A 200 16.17 -2.25 -2.10
N LEU A 201 14.92 -2.43 -1.65
CA LEU A 201 14.26 -3.74 -1.62
C LEU A 201 13.50 -4.11 -2.90
N GLY A 202 13.61 -3.31 -3.97
CA GLY A 202 12.99 -3.63 -5.28
C GLY A 202 13.50 -4.93 -5.93
N GLY A 203 14.64 -5.47 -5.45
CA GLY A 203 15.10 -6.81 -5.82
C GLY A 203 14.25 -7.93 -5.22
N MET A 204 13.76 -7.74 -3.98
CA MET A 204 12.99 -8.73 -3.23
C MET A 204 11.48 -8.59 -3.44
N PHE A 205 11.00 -7.35 -3.58
CA PHE A 205 9.58 -7.04 -3.71
C PHE A 205 9.27 -6.31 -5.01
N SER A 206 8.07 -6.55 -5.55
CA SER A 206 7.43 -5.72 -6.57
C SER A 206 6.39 -4.78 -5.94
N GLN A 207 5.96 -3.80 -6.73
CA GLN A 207 5.02 -2.75 -6.32
C GLN A 207 3.57 -3.08 -6.71
N ASP A 208 3.32 -4.19 -7.40
CA ASP A 208 2.07 -4.47 -8.12
C ASP A 208 0.92 -4.94 -7.21
N GLU A 209 0.66 -4.24 -6.09
CA GLU A 209 -0.41 -4.58 -5.15
C GLU A 209 -1.78 -4.68 -5.83
N ASP A 210 -1.99 -3.88 -6.86
CA ASP A 210 -3.25 -3.86 -7.59
C ASP A 210 -3.43 -5.07 -8.50
N ASP A 211 -2.35 -5.64 -9.02
CA ASP A 211 -2.40 -6.89 -9.77
C ASP A 211 -2.68 -8.05 -8.81
N PHE A 212 -2.20 -7.98 -7.57
CA PHE A 212 -2.59 -8.93 -6.53
C PHE A 212 -4.08 -8.82 -6.20
N GLU A 213 -4.62 -7.60 -6.02
CA GLU A 213 -6.06 -7.39 -5.78
C GLU A 213 -6.92 -7.76 -7.00
N ALA A 214 -6.45 -7.51 -8.22
CA ALA A 214 -7.16 -7.86 -9.45
C ALA A 214 -7.16 -9.37 -9.69
N TRP A 215 -6.03 -10.03 -9.47
CA TRP A 215 -5.91 -11.49 -9.51
C TRP A 215 -6.75 -12.14 -8.41
N ALA A 216 -6.70 -11.61 -7.19
CA ALA A 216 -7.55 -12.03 -6.09
C ALA A 216 -9.03 -11.62 -6.29
N GLY A 217 -9.33 -10.73 -7.22
CA GLY A 217 -10.70 -10.25 -7.50
C GLY A 217 -11.56 -11.25 -8.28
N GLY A 218 -11.02 -12.41 -8.68
CA GLY A 218 -11.78 -13.47 -9.35
C GLY A 218 -12.87 -14.13 -8.49
N GLU A 219 -12.95 -13.86 -7.18
CA GLU A 219 -14.12 -14.14 -6.35
C GLU A 219 -14.57 -12.83 -5.66
N ASP A 220 -15.86 -12.75 -5.34
CA ASP A 220 -16.56 -11.55 -4.88
C ASP A 220 -15.74 -10.68 -3.90
N ASN A 221 -15.43 -9.47 -4.35
CA ASN A 221 -14.48 -8.53 -3.74
C ASN A 221 -14.87 -8.10 -2.31
N ASN A 222 -16.17 -8.14 -1.98
CA ASN A 222 -16.67 -7.81 -0.63
C ASN A 222 -16.38 -8.94 0.37
N ASP A 223 -16.64 -10.18 -0.03
CA ASP A 223 -16.47 -11.35 0.84
C ASP A 223 -14.99 -11.67 1.10
N ARG A 224 -14.11 -11.45 0.10
CA ARG A 224 -12.66 -11.59 0.28
C ARG A 224 -12.08 -10.48 1.12
N LYS A 225 -12.47 -9.21 0.95
CA LYS A 225 -11.99 -8.12 1.82
C LYS A 225 -12.36 -8.35 3.28
N ASP A 226 -13.57 -8.85 3.54
CA ASP A 226 -14.02 -9.19 4.88
C ASP A 226 -13.28 -10.41 5.45
N ARG A 227 -13.01 -11.43 4.63
CA ARG A 227 -12.21 -12.60 5.03
C ARG A 227 -10.75 -12.24 5.27
N LEU A 228 -10.09 -11.58 4.33
CA LEU A 228 -8.72 -11.07 4.46
C LEU A 228 -8.63 -10.14 5.66
N GLY A 229 -9.64 -9.28 5.90
CA GLY A 229 -9.73 -8.45 7.09
C GLY A 229 -9.76 -9.26 8.39
N LYS A 230 -10.59 -10.31 8.45
CA LYS A 230 -10.69 -11.22 9.60
C LYS A 230 -9.42 -12.06 9.80
N GLU A 231 -8.92 -12.70 8.76
CA GLU A 231 -7.68 -13.48 8.77
C GLU A 231 -6.48 -12.59 9.14
N ARG A 232 -6.48 -11.33 8.67
CA ARG A 232 -5.48 -10.32 9.05
C ARG A 232 -5.58 -9.95 10.52
N LEU A 233 -6.79 -9.71 11.04
CA LEU A 233 -7.02 -9.46 12.46
C LEU A 233 -6.56 -10.64 13.33
N GLU A 234 -6.91 -11.86 12.95
CA GLU A 234 -6.52 -13.09 13.67
C GLU A 234 -5.01 -13.33 13.65
N LYS A 235 -4.37 -13.22 12.47
CA LYS A 235 -2.90 -13.35 12.35
C LYS A 235 -2.18 -12.25 13.14
N VAL A 236 -2.62 -10.99 13.08
CA VAL A 236 -2.03 -9.89 13.88
C VAL A 236 -2.18 -10.17 15.38
N GLN A 237 -3.33 -10.68 15.83
CA GLN A 237 -3.53 -11.04 17.24
C GLN A 237 -2.68 -12.23 17.67
N SER A 238 -2.49 -13.24 16.81
CA SER A 238 -1.61 -14.39 17.10
C SER A 238 -0.13 -14.02 17.18
N PHE A 239 0.30 -13.02 16.40
CA PHE A 239 1.69 -12.53 16.40
C PHE A 239 1.95 -11.54 17.54
N GLY A 240 0.91 -10.81 17.98
CA GLY A 240 0.96 -9.79 19.02
C GLY A 240 0.82 -10.28 20.47
N LEU A 241 0.90 -11.59 20.74
CA LEU A 241 0.73 -12.14 22.09
C LEU A 241 1.79 -13.20 22.43
N ARG A 242 3.00 -12.75 22.76
CA ARG A 242 3.63 -13.23 24.01
C ARG A 242 3.31 -12.20 25.06
N ARG A 243 2.25 -12.42 25.83
CA ARG A 243 2.07 -11.71 27.09
C ARG A 243 3.17 -12.26 28.00
N ASP A 244 4.22 -11.48 28.23
CA ASP A 244 4.94 -11.65 29.47
C ASP A 244 3.95 -11.28 30.57
N ASP A 245 3.60 -12.25 31.40
CA ASP A 245 2.72 -12.10 32.57
C ASP A 245 3.39 -11.19 33.62
N HIS A 246 3.58 -9.92 33.29
CA HIS A 246 3.83 -8.88 34.28
C HIS A 246 2.50 -8.50 34.89
N HIS A 247 2.20 -9.20 35.98
CA HIS A 247 1.15 -8.89 36.94
C HIS A 247 1.25 -7.42 37.36
N CYS A 248 0.40 -6.57 36.78
CA CYS A 248 0.25 -5.18 37.20
C CYS A 248 -0.67 -5.17 38.44
N PRO A 249 -0.19 -4.74 39.62
CA PRO A 249 -1.00 -4.83 40.83
C PRO A 249 -2.21 -3.90 40.73
N GLU A 250 -3.36 -4.49 41.04
CA GLU A 250 -4.69 -3.92 40.99
C GLU A 250 -4.79 -2.69 41.91
N LYS A 251 -5.01 -1.51 41.32
CA LYS A 251 -5.28 -0.28 42.08
C LYS A 251 -6.66 -0.40 42.72
N GLN A 252 -6.70 -0.67 44.02
CA GLN A 252 -7.90 -0.59 44.85
C GLN A 252 -8.49 0.83 44.76
N ASN A 253 -9.72 0.94 44.26
CA ASN A 253 -10.48 2.18 44.23
C ASN A 253 -11.62 2.07 45.27
N PRO A 254 -11.59 2.80 46.39
CA PRO A 254 -12.59 2.62 47.44
C PRO A 254 -13.86 3.42 47.13
N ILE A 255 -14.89 2.73 46.65
CA ILE A 255 -16.26 3.25 46.63
C ILE A 255 -16.86 3.08 48.03
N ARG A 256 -16.95 4.16 48.81
CA ARG A 256 -17.74 4.19 50.06
C ARG A 256 -19.23 4.17 49.72
N ARG A 257 -19.94 3.17 50.26
CA ARG A 257 -21.40 3.18 50.43
C ARG A 257 -21.77 3.74 51.80
N GLY A 258 -22.92 4.42 51.87
CA GLY A 258 -23.60 4.88 53.09
C GLY A 258 -23.92 6.37 52.97
N GLU A 259 -25.12 6.89 53.21
CA GLU A 259 -26.31 6.38 53.89
C GLU A 259 -27.56 7.08 53.32
N LYS A 260 -28.70 6.39 53.35
CA LYS A 260 -30.03 7.00 53.17
C LYS A 260 -30.48 7.52 54.54
N GLU A 261 -30.64 8.83 54.69
CA GLU A 261 -31.45 9.39 55.76
C GLU A 261 -32.69 10.13 55.22
N ARG A 262 -33.83 9.73 55.78
CA ARG A 262 -35.15 10.35 55.65
C ARG A 262 -35.22 11.59 56.55
N GLN A 263 -35.90 12.62 56.07
CA GLN A 263 -36.72 13.65 56.76
C GLN A 263 -36.60 14.92 55.90
N GLY A 264 -37.62 15.67 55.49
CA GLY A 264 -38.95 15.90 56.03
C GLY A 264 -39.13 17.42 56.13
N ARG A 265 -40.21 17.94 55.53
CA ARG A 265 -40.89 19.25 55.73
C ARG A 265 -40.36 20.52 55.05
N ARG A 266 -41.33 21.13 54.34
CA ARG A 266 -41.79 22.55 54.34
C ARG A 266 -40.75 23.61 53.92
N TYR A 267 -41.05 24.64 53.13
CA TYR A 267 -42.30 25.31 52.76
C TYR A 267 -42.29 25.60 51.26
#